data_AF-A0A966V3A1-F1
#
_entry.id   AF-A0A966V3A1-F1
#
_cell.length_a   1.000
_cell.length_b   1.000
_cell.length_c   1.000
_cell.angle_alpha   90.00
_cell.angle_beta   90.00
_cell.angle_gamma   90.00
#
_symmetry.space_group_name_H-M   'P 1'
#
loop_
_entity.id
_entity.type
_entity.pdbx_description
1 polymer ?
#
loop_
_entity_poly.entity_id
_entity_poly.type
_entity_poly.pdbx_seq_one_letter_code
_entity_poly.pdbx_strand_id
1 'polypeptide(L)'
;MTNGGWCDRRTTWRESSAKCCGLSYRVVKTQQEVVWTTPTGMPVVLGREMEARRRVPTAISGSKRWRATKATPGELSALATARGITANLIHSFDGAFCQRIVCSAGERRIDLLTNHDCFAVVPAHADALHELLHQELATFYATGWLPKVAEEIQARSGVELAPPPMVETLEVSKIGSNPYAFS
;
A
#
# COMPACT_ATOMS: atom_id res chain seq x y z
N MET A 1 -27.53 -26.82 -14.79
CA MET A 1 -26.64 -26.84 -13.60
C MET A 1 -25.23 -27.15 -14.08
N THR A 2 -24.35 -26.15 -14.14
CA THR A 2 -22.91 -26.36 -14.35
C THR A 2 -22.17 -25.45 -13.37
N ASN A 3 -21.73 -26.06 -12.27
CA ASN A 3 -20.88 -25.43 -11.26
C ASN A 3 -19.49 -25.19 -11.87
N GLY A 4 -19.17 -23.93 -12.17
CA GLY A 4 -17.87 -23.51 -12.70
C GLY A 4 -17.12 -22.60 -11.74
N GLY A 5 -16.04 -23.12 -11.13
CA GLY A 5 -14.75 -22.43 -11.08
C GLY A 5 -14.53 -21.22 -10.17
N TRP A 6 -15.15 -21.12 -8.99
CA TRP A 6 -14.90 -20.00 -8.05
C TRP A 6 -13.82 -20.25 -6.97
N CYS A 7 -13.00 -21.30 -7.09
CA CYS A 7 -12.11 -21.75 -6.00
C CYS A 7 -10.61 -21.86 -6.34
N ASP A 8 -10.05 -20.97 -7.17
CA ASP A 8 -8.59 -20.94 -7.42
C ASP A 8 -7.96 -19.52 -7.47
N ARG A 9 -8.55 -18.57 -6.74
CA ARG A 9 -8.01 -17.20 -6.62
C ARG A 9 -7.50 -16.86 -5.22
N ARG A 10 -7.72 -17.70 -4.21
CA ARG A 10 -7.26 -17.46 -2.83
C ARG A 10 -5.79 -17.84 -2.62
N THR A 11 -5.23 -18.68 -3.48
CA THR A 11 -3.86 -19.20 -3.43
C THR A 11 -2.85 -18.14 -3.85
N THR A 12 -3.11 -17.44 -4.96
CA THR A 12 -2.20 -16.44 -5.55
C THR A 12 -2.01 -15.19 -4.68
N TRP A 13 -3.06 -14.72 -4.00
CA TRP A 13 -2.97 -13.56 -3.10
C TRP A 13 -2.17 -13.86 -1.82
N ARG A 14 -2.34 -15.07 -1.26
CA ARG A 14 -1.56 -15.51 -0.09
C ARG A 14 -0.08 -15.66 -0.44
N GLU A 15 0.22 -16.22 -1.60
CA GLU A 15 1.59 -16.35 -2.10
C GLU A 15 2.23 -14.98 -2.38
N SER A 16 1.50 -14.05 -2.98
CA SER A 16 2.00 -12.70 -3.28
C SER A 16 2.24 -11.89 -2.00
N SER A 17 1.31 -11.96 -1.04
CA SER A 17 1.49 -11.34 0.29
C SER A 17 2.66 -11.97 1.05
N ALA A 18 2.83 -13.29 0.98
CA ALA A 18 3.97 -13.99 1.58
C ALA A 18 5.30 -13.56 0.94
N LYS A 19 5.34 -13.33 -0.38
CA LYS A 19 6.52 -12.80 -1.09
C LYS A 19 6.89 -11.40 -0.62
N CYS A 20 5.93 -10.47 -0.51
CA CYS A 20 6.17 -9.12 0.04
C CYS A 20 6.62 -9.15 1.51
N CYS A 21 6.03 -10.02 2.33
CA CYS A 21 6.43 -10.24 3.72
C CYS A 21 7.87 -10.77 3.81
N GLY A 22 8.24 -11.75 2.98
CA GLY A 22 9.58 -12.34 2.98
C GLY A 22 10.67 -11.36 2.52
N LEU A 23 10.32 -10.44 1.63
CA LEU A 23 11.19 -9.43 1.05
C LEU A 23 11.65 -8.36 2.05
N SER A 24 10.68 -7.69 2.66
CA SER A 24 10.93 -6.72 3.73
C SER A 24 11.65 -7.34 4.92
N TYR A 25 11.35 -8.61 5.22
CA TYR A 25 12.06 -9.36 6.24
C TYR A 25 13.56 -9.51 5.94
N ARG A 26 13.95 -9.75 4.68
CA ARG A 26 15.36 -9.85 4.25
C ARG A 26 16.10 -8.52 4.35
N VAL A 27 15.48 -7.42 3.90
CA VAL A 27 16.06 -6.07 3.97
C VAL A 27 16.25 -5.63 5.42
N VAL A 28 15.24 -5.80 6.26
CA VAL A 28 15.33 -5.37 7.66
C VAL A 28 16.27 -6.26 8.49
N LYS A 29 16.50 -7.52 8.08
CA LYS A 29 17.54 -8.37 8.69
C LYS A 29 18.95 -7.80 8.54
N THR A 30 19.22 -6.99 7.52
CA THR A 30 20.50 -6.27 7.39
C THR A 30 20.51 -4.95 8.16
N GLN A 31 19.54 -4.73 9.07
CA GLN A 31 19.34 -3.48 9.82
C GLN A 31 19.19 -2.24 8.92
N GLN A 32 18.59 -2.42 7.74
CA GLN A 32 18.27 -1.34 6.81
C GLN A 32 16.75 -1.14 6.74
N GLU A 33 16.34 0.10 6.52
CA GLU A 33 14.94 0.44 6.29
C GLU A 33 14.54 0.09 4.85
N VAL A 34 13.29 -0.31 4.66
CA VAL A 34 12.69 -0.46 3.34
C VAL A 34 12.19 0.91 2.90
N VAL A 35 12.71 1.42 1.79
CA VAL A 35 12.35 2.74 1.28
C VAL A 35 11.90 2.66 -0.17
N TRP A 36 10.78 3.32 -0.48
CA TRP A 36 10.34 3.57 -1.86
C TRP A 36 9.79 4.99 -1.98
N THR A 37 9.62 5.45 -3.21
CA THR A 37 9.04 6.76 -3.51
C THR A 37 7.66 6.58 -4.12
N THR A 38 6.65 7.32 -3.64
CA THR A 38 5.33 7.31 -4.25
C THR A 38 5.36 7.90 -5.67
N PRO A 39 4.37 7.62 -6.51
CA PRO A 39 4.24 8.26 -7.84
C PRO A 39 4.23 9.79 -7.83
N THR A 40 3.85 10.40 -6.70
CA THR A 40 3.83 11.86 -6.50
C THR A 40 5.12 12.40 -5.88
N GLY A 41 6.14 11.56 -5.66
CA GLY A 41 7.46 11.98 -5.20
C GLY A 41 7.66 11.93 -3.68
N MET A 42 6.71 11.43 -2.90
CA MET A 42 6.86 11.32 -1.45
C MET A 42 7.66 10.07 -1.07
N PRO A 43 8.77 10.19 -0.33
CA PRO A 43 9.49 9.02 0.18
C PRO A 43 8.69 8.35 1.30
N VAL A 44 8.56 7.03 1.23
CA VAL A 44 7.95 6.18 2.26
C VAL A 44 9.03 5.31 2.86
N VAL A 45 9.16 5.36 4.20
CA VAL A 45 10.20 4.66 4.94
C VAL A 45 9.56 3.68 5.91
N LEU A 46 9.97 2.41 5.81
CA LEU A 46 9.52 1.32 6.66
C LEU A 46 10.71 0.70 7.39
N GLY A 47 10.69 0.81 8.70
CA GLY A 47 11.67 0.22 9.59
C GLY A 47 11.23 0.47 11.02
N ARG A 48 10.19 -0.24 11.47
CA ARG A 48 9.72 -0.02 12.84
C ARG A 48 10.78 -0.48 13.82
N GLU A 49 11.21 0.39 14.72
CA GLU A 49 12.04 0.00 15.85
C GLU A 49 11.36 -1.14 16.62
N MET A 50 12.17 -2.10 17.06
CA MET A 50 11.75 -3.15 17.95
C MET A 50 11.28 -2.52 19.26
N GLU A 51 9.98 -2.61 19.51
CA GLU A 51 9.46 -2.38 20.85
C GLU A 51 10.01 -3.49 21.74
N ALA A 52 11.01 -3.18 22.55
CA ALA A 52 11.41 -4.08 23.60
C ALA A 52 10.23 -4.26 24.56
N ARG A 53 9.80 -5.51 24.73
CA ARG A 53 8.63 -5.86 25.55
C ARG A 53 9.12 -6.39 26.88
N ARG A 54 9.12 -5.56 27.92
CA ARG A 54 9.26 -6.07 29.29
C ARG A 54 7.89 -6.56 29.77
N ARG A 55 7.81 -7.81 30.21
CA ARG A 55 6.62 -8.33 30.90
C ARG A 55 6.66 -7.87 32.37
N VAL A 56 5.85 -6.87 32.70
CA VAL A 56 5.69 -6.44 34.10
C VAL A 56 4.45 -7.13 34.68
N PRO A 57 4.59 -8.05 35.66
CA PRO A 57 3.44 -8.62 36.35
C PRO A 57 2.82 -7.54 37.24
N THR A 58 1.56 -7.18 37.00
CA THR A 58 0.81 -6.30 37.89
C THR A 58 -0.40 -7.03 38.46
N ALA A 59 -0.60 -6.91 39.76
CA ALA A 59 -1.84 -7.33 40.42
C ALA A 59 -2.83 -6.17 40.33
N ILE A 60 -3.76 -6.22 39.38
CA ILE A 60 -4.86 -5.26 39.27
C ILE A 60 -6.15 -6.05 39.53
N SER A 61 -6.87 -5.69 40.60
CA SER A 61 -8.12 -6.37 41.01
C SER A 61 -7.96 -7.90 41.16
N GLY A 62 -6.88 -8.35 41.79
CA GLY A 62 -6.61 -9.78 42.02
C GLY A 62 -6.19 -10.59 40.79
N SER A 63 -6.16 -9.98 39.60
CA SER A 63 -5.77 -10.65 38.35
C SER A 63 -4.38 -10.21 37.90
N LYS A 64 -3.51 -11.17 37.55
CA LYS A 64 -2.19 -10.90 36.95
C LYS A 64 -2.40 -10.34 35.54
N ARG A 65 -2.01 -9.09 35.31
CA ARG A 65 -1.97 -8.49 33.97
C ARG A 65 -0.52 -8.33 33.50
N TRP A 66 -0.33 -8.47 32.19
CA TRP A 66 0.96 -8.28 31.53
C TRP A 66 0.91 -6.96 30.78
N ARG A 67 1.77 -6.01 31.12
CA ARG A 67 1.96 -4.77 30.35
C ARG A 67 3.34 -4.79 29.70
N ALA A 68 3.40 -4.52 28.41
CA ALA A 68 4.65 -4.22 27.71
C ALA A 68 4.99 -2.74 27.92
N THR A 69 6.22 -2.44 28.35
CA THR A 69 6.80 -1.08 28.36
C THR A 69 7.90 -1.00 27.31
N LYS A 70 7.98 0.10 26.57
CA LYS A 70 9.06 0.36 25.59
C LYS A 70 10.44 0.22 26.26
N ALA A 71 11.38 -0.44 25.59
CA ALA A 71 12.81 -0.30 25.86
C ALA A 71 13.55 0.12 24.58
N THR A 72 14.85 0.34 24.77
CA THR A 72 15.83 1.20 24.09
C THR A 72 15.82 1.21 22.54
N PRO A 73 16.08 2.38 21.90
CA PRO A 73 16.17 2.51 20.44
C PRO A 73 17.33 1.70 19.84
N GLY A 74 17.19 1.29 18.58
CA GLY A 74 18.34 0.93 17.73
C GLY A 74 18.23 -0.33 16.88
N GLU A 75 17.29 -1.24 17.12
CA GLU A 75 17.13 -2.45 16.29
C GLU A 75 15.80 -2.41 15.52
N LEU A 76 15.84 -2.67 14.22
CA LEU A 76 14.65 -2.71 13.39
C LEU A 76 13.91 -4.05 13.50
N SER A 77 12.59 -4.01 13.63
CA SER A 77 11.75 -5.20 13.69
C SER A 77 11.41 -5.71 12.29
N ALA A 78 12.16 -6.72 11.83
CA ALA A 78 11.88 -7.38 10.55
C ALA A 78 10.48 -7.97 10.48
N LEU A 79 9.98 -8.53 11.58
CA LEU A 79 8.63 -9.12 11.65
C LEU A 79 7.53 -8.06 11.59
N ALA A 80 7.68 -6.94 12.30
CA ALA A 80 6.68 -5.88 12.26
C ALA A 80 6.64 -5.21 10.88
N THR A 81 7.81 -4.99 10.29
CA THR A 81 7.92 -4.41 8.94
C THR A 81 7.33 -5.35 7.89
N ALA A 82 7.59 -6.66 7.98
CA ALA A 82 7.01 -7.66 7.10
C ALA A 82 5.48 -7.71 7.14
N ARG A 83 4.88 -7.55 8.32
CA ARG A 83 3.43 -7.51 8.46
C ARG A 83 2.81 -6.22 7.92
N GLY A 84 3.56 -5.12 7.93
CA GLY A 84 3.06 -3.80 7.54
C GLY A 84 3.28 -3.43 6.07
N ILE A 85 4.26 -4.04 5.39
CA ILE A 85 4.69 -3.57 4.07
C ILE A 85 3.56 -3.50 3.04
N THR A 86 2.74 -4.55 2.93
CA THR A 86 1.68 -4.60 1.93
C THR A 86 0.65 -3.49 2.15
N ALA A 87 0.21 -3.29 3.40
CA ALA A 87 -0.76 -2.25 3.72
C ALA A 87 -0.19 -0.84 3.51
N ASN A 88 1.05 -0.60 3.96
CA ASN A 88 1.70 0.70 3.78
C ASN A 88 1.97 1.00 2.31
N LEU A 89 2.32 -0.02 1.51
CA LEU A 89 2.48 0.14 0.07
C LEU A 89 1.17 0.59 -0.55
N ILE A 90 0.08 -0.17 -0.39
CA ILE A 90 -1.22 0.19 -0.97
C ILE A 90 -1.69 1.57 -0.50
N HIS A 91 -1.66 1.86 0.80
CA HIS A 91 -2.05 3.18 1.31
C HIS A 91 -1.19 4.34 0.76
N SER A 92 0.10 4.09 0.49
CA SER A 92 0.95 5.12 -0.13
C SER A 92 0.57 5.39 -1.58
N PHE A 93 0.07 4.38 -2.29
CA PHE A 93 -0.44 4.51 -3.65
C PHE A 93 -1.82 5.17 -3.67
N ASP A 94 -2.72 4.78 -2.77
CA ASP A 94 -4.04 5.41 -2.60
C ASP A 94 -3.87 6.91 -2.27
N GLY A 95 -2.94 7.24 -1.37
CA GLY A 95 -2.61 8.63 -1.04
C GLY A 95 -2.04 9.40 -2.23
N ALA A 96 -1.16 8.79 -3.02
CA ALA A 96 -0.61 9.41 -4.23
C ALA A 96 -1.68 9.61 -5.32
N PHE A 97 -2.62 8.66 -5.44
CA PHE A 97 -3.75 8.77 -6.36
C PHE A 97 -4.69 9.91 -5.95
N CYS A 98 -5.07 9.96 -4.67
CA CYS A 98 -5.85 11.05 -4.08
C CYS A 98 -5.20 12.42 -4.33
N GLN A 99 -3.88 12.55 -4.12
CA GLN A 99 -3.14 13.78 -4.40
C GLN A 99 -3.27 14.22 -5.86
N ARG A 100 -3.17 13.30 -6.83
CA ARG A 100 -3.34 13.62 -8.25
C ARG A 100 -4.74 14.10 -8.59
N ILE A 101 -5.76 13.46 -7.99
CA ILE A 101 -7.16 13.88 -8.15
C ILE A 101 -7.35 15.30 -7.61
N VAL A 102 -6.81 15.58 -6.41
CA VAL A 102 -6.87 16.92 -5.80
C VAL A 102 -6.20 17.98 -6.68
N CYS A 103 -4.99 17.69 -7.19
CA CYS A 103 -4.31 18.60 -8.11
C CYS A 103 -5.12 18.85 -9.39
N SER A 104 -5.63 17.78 -10.02
CA SER A 104 -6.40 17.86 -11.27
C SER A 104 -7.73 18.60 -11.07
N ALA A 105 -8.40 18.39 -9.93
CA ALA A 105 -9.62 19.12 -9.57
C ALA A 105 -9.31 20.61 -9.36
N GLY A 106 -8.19 20.95 -8.72
CA GLY A 106 -7.72 22.31 -8.53
C GLY A 106 -7.44 23.04 -9.86
N GLU A 107 -6.79 22.37 -10.82
CA GLU A 107 -6.57 22.90 -12.17
C GLU A 107 -7.88 23.20 -12.92
N ARG A 108 -8.92 22.40 -12.67
CA ARG A 108 -10.27 22.58 -13.21
C ARG A 108 -11.15 23.51 -12.38
N ARG A 109 -10.64 24.04 -11.25
CA ARG A 109 -11.40 24.86 -10.28
C ARG A 109 -12.66 24.17 -9.76
N ILE A 110 -12.57 22.87 -9.55
CA ILE A 110 -13.63 22.05 -8.95
C ILE A 110 -13.35 21.96 -7.44
N ASP A 111 -14.25 22.51 -6.63
CA ASP A 111 -14.19 22.34 -5.18
C ASP A 111 -14.44 20.88 -4.81
N LEU A 112 -13.42 20.26 -4.20
CA LEU A 112 -13.36 18.84 -3.91
C LEU A 112 -13.24 18.60 -2.40
N LEU A 113 -14.11 17.73 -1.88
CA LEU A 113 -13.95 17.09 -0.58
C LEU A 113 -13.48 15.66 -0.80
N THR A 114 -12.45 15.22 -0.07
CA THR A 114 -11.97 13.84 -0.15
C THR A 114 -11.74 13.25 1.23
N ASN A 115 -11.98 11.95 1.35
CA ASN A 115 -11.63 11.14 2.51
C ASN A 115 -11.04 9.82 2.00
N HIS A 116 -9.70 9.76 1.89
CA HIS A 116 -8.97 8.64 1.31
C HIS A 116 -9.42 8.32 -0.13
N ASP A 117 -10.19 7.26 -0.32
CA ASP A 117 -10.72 6.74 -1.59
C ASP A 117 -12.13 7.28 -1.92
N CYS A 118 -12.67 8.17 -1.07
CA CYS A 118 -13.97 8.78 -1.27
C CYS A 118 -13.81 10.23 -1.74
N PHE A 119 -14.53 10.61 -2.82
CA PHE A 119 -14.48 11.94 -3.43
C PHE A 119 -15.89 12.51 -3.56
N ALA A 120 -16.06 13.77 -3.19
CA ALA A 120 -17.33 14.47 -3.22
C ALA A 120 -17.16 15.90 -3.75
N VAL A 121 -18.13 16.33 -4.56
CA VAL A 121 -18.21 17.65 -5.16
C VAL A 121 -19.65 18.15 -5.08
N VAL A 122 -19.88 19.42 -5.41
CA VAL A 122 -21.24 19.92 -5.63
C VAL A 122 -21.90 19.18 -6.81
N PRO A 123 -23.23 18.97 -6.81
CA PRO A 123 -23.90 18.15 -7.83
C PRO A 123 -23.63 18.60 -9.28
N ALA A 124 -23.44 19.90 -9.51
CA ALA A 124 -23.15 20.46 -10.84
C ALA A 124 -21.81 19.98 -11.42
N HIS A 125 -20.90 19.45 -10.60
CA HIS A 125 -19.58 18.95 -11.03
C HIS A 125 -19.48 17.42 -10.93
N ALA A 126 -20.57 16.70 -10.61
CA ALA A 126 -20.52 15.25 -10.40
C ALA A 126 -20.01 14.48 -11.63
N ASP A 127 -20.52 14.81 -12.82
CA ASP A 127 -20.07 14.20 -14.07
C ASP A 127 -18.60 14.52 -14.36
N ALA A 128 -18.19 15.78 -14.15
CA ALA A 128 -16.81 16.22 -14.35
C ALA A 128 -15.83 15.53 -13.39
N LEU A 129 -16.24 15.29 -12.14
CA LEU A 129 -15.47 14.48 -11.19
C LEU A 129 -15.36 13.04 -11.69
N HIS A 130 -16.47 12.41 -12.10
CA HIS A 130 -16.46 11.04 -12.58
C HIS A 130 -15.50 10.86 -13.75
N GLU A 131 -15.57 11.73 -14.77
CA GLU A 131 -14.63 11.72 -15.90
C GLU A 131 -13.18 11.87 -15.45
N LEU A 132 -12.91 12.78 -14.51
CA LEU A 132 -11.58 13.00 -13.95
C LEU A 132 -11.04 11.75 -13.26
N LEU A 133 -11.84 11.09 -12.40
CA LEU A 133 -11.45 9.86 -11.71
C LEU A 133 -11.07 8.77 -12.71
N HIS A 134 -11.85 8.61 -13.78
CA HIS A 134 -11.59 7.64 -14.84
C HIS A 134 -10.30 7.94 -15.60
N GLN A 135 -10.06 9.21 -15.94
CA GLN A 135 -8.84 9.66 -16.63
C GLN A 135 -7.59 9.44 -15.76
N GLU A 136 -7.67 9.80 -14.47
CA GLU A 136 -6.57 9.59 -13.54
C GLU A 136 -6.33 8.10 -13.29
N LEU A 137 -7.38 7.28 -13.15
CA LEU A 137 -7.23 5.83 -12.97
C LEU A 137 -6.50 5.21 -14.16
N ALA A 138 -6.91 5.57 -15.38
CA ALA A 138 -6.29 5.12 -16.63
C ALA A 138 -4.82 5.52 -16.69
N THR A 139 -4.51 6.79 -16.43
CA THR A 139 -3.15 7.33 -16.55
C THR A 139 -2.24 6.80 -15.44
N PHE A 140 -2.73 6.75 -14.21
CA PHE A 140 -1.95 6.34 -13.05
C PHE A 140 -1.58 4.86 -13.13
N TYR A 141 -2.55 3.99 -13.41
CA TYR A 141 -2.32 2.54 -13.43
C TYR A 141 -1.91 1.98 -14.80
N ALA A 142 -1.77 2.83 -15.84
CA ALA A 142 -1.05 2.46 -17.05
C ALA A 142 0.42 2.11 -16.76
N THR A 143 0.97 2.62 -15.65
CA THR A 143 2.33 2.30 -15.19
C THR A 143 2.33 1.02 -14.34
N GLY A 144 3.23 0.09 -14.67
CA GLY A 144 3.58 -1.04 -13.81
C GLY A 144 4.37 -0.59 -12.59
N TRP A 145 3.68 -0.18 -11.53
CA TRP A 145 4.32 0.38 -10.33
C TRP A 145 5.08 -0.63 -9.49
N LEU A 146 4.58 -1.86 -9.38
CA LEU A 146 5.20 -2.88 -8.53
C LEU A 146 6.64 -3.24 -8.98
N PRO A 147 6.92 -3.43 -10.28
CA PRO A 147 8.30 -3.52 -10.78
C PRO A 147 9.18 -2.32 -10.40
N LYS A 148 8.68 -1.09 -10.56
CA LYS A 148 9.44 0.13 -10.24
C LYS A 148 9.80 0.22 -8.76
N VAL A 149 8.85 -0.10 -7.88
CA VAL A 149 9.08 -0.14 -6.43
C VAL A 149 10.08 -1.23 -6.07
N ALA A 150 9.98 -2.41 -6.69
CA ALA A 150 10.93 -3.50 -6.46
C ALA A 150 12.36 -3.11 -6.88
N GLU A 151 12.51 -2.48 -8.04
CA GLU A 151 13.79 -1.97 -8.54
C GLU A 151 14.39 -0.93 -7.58
N GLU A 152 13.59 0.02 -7.10
CA GLU A 152 14.04 1.02 -6.14
C GLU A 152 14.51 0.39 -4.81
N ILE A 153 13.73 -0.54 -4.26
CA ILE A 153 14.09 -1.24 -3.03
C ILE A 153 15.39 -2.05 -3.23
N GLN A 154 15.56 -2.72 -4.38
CA GLN A 154 16.80 -3.42 -4.74
C GLN A 154 17.99 -2.48 -4.77
N ALA A 155 17.86 -1.36 -5.51
CA ALA A 155 18.93 -0.40 -5.71
C ALA A 155 19.40 0.22 -4.39
N ARG A 156 18.47 0.47 -3.45
CA ARG A 156 18.78 1.06 -2.14
C ARG A 156 19.34 0.05 -1.15
N SER A 157 18.79 -1.16 -1.10
CA SER A 157 19.15 -2.16 -0.07
C SER A 157 20.28 -3.11 -0.47
N GLY A 158 20.56 -3.24 -1.77
CA GLY A 158 21.46 -4.26 -2.32
C GLY A 158 20.92 -5.69 -2.24
N VAL A 159 19.68 -5.88 -1.79
CA VAL A 159 19.05 -7.20 -1.66
C VAL A 159 18.32 -7.53 -2.96
N GLU A 160 18.72 -8.61 -3.63
CA GLU A 160 18.04 -9.10 -4.84
C GLU A 160 16.63 -9.63 -4.51
N LEU A 161 15.62 -9.13 -5.22
CA LEU A 161 14.21 -9.47 -5.01
C LEU A 161 13.73 -10.39 -6.11
N ALA A 162 12.78 -11.27 -5.77
CA ALA A 162 12.11 -12.07 -6.78
C ALA A 162 11.28 -11.15 -7.69
N PRO A 163 11.14 -11.48 -8.98
CA PRO A 163 10.31 -10.70 -9.88
C PRO A 163 8.88 -10.61 -9.33
N PRO A 164 8.21 -9.45 -9.51
CA PRO A 164 6.85 -9.27 -9.03
C PRO A 164 5.91 -10.29 -9.68
N PRO A 165 4.89 -10.78 -8.97
CA PRO A 165 3.90 -11.66 -9.55
C PRO A 165 3.06 -10.87 -10.56
N MET A 166 3.35 -11.04 -11.85
CA MET A 166 2.60 -10.43 -12.94
C MET A 166 1.56 -11.41 -13.47
N VAL A 167 0.32 -10.96 -13.57
CA VAL A 167 -0.76 -11.68 -14.25
C VAL A 167 -1.17 -10.80 -15.43
N GLU A 168 -0.61 -11.06 -16.60
CA GLU A 168 -0.72 -10.21 -17.81
C GLU A 168 -2.09 -10.31 -18.52
N THR A 169 -3.15 -10.58 -17.76
CA THR A 169 -4.51 -10.71 -18.31
C THR A 169 -5.26 -9.37 -18.36
N LEU A 170 -4.68 -8.31 -17.81
CA LEU A 170 -5.30 -6.99 -17.78
C LEU A 170 -5.03 -6.23 -19.08
N GLU A 171 -6.09 -5.87 -19.80
CA GLU A 171 -5.98 -4.94 -20.93
C GLU A 171 -5.85 -3.51 -20.40
N VAL A 172 -4.63 -2.96 -20.46
CA VAL A 172 -4.30 -1.62 -19.94
C VAL A 172 -5.19 -0.52 -20.54
N SER A 173 -5.58 -0.65 -21.81
CA SER A 173 -6.46 0.31 -22.49
C SER A 173 -7.89 0.35 -21.95
N LYS A 174 -8.31 -0.64 -21.14
CA LYS A 174 -9.63 -0.68 -20.50
C LYS A 174 -9.63 -0.12 -19.08
N ILE A 175 -8.47 0.26 -18.53
CA ILE A 175 -8.40 0.92 -17.23
C ILE A 175 -9.13 2.25 -17.34
N GLY A 176 -10.03 2.52 -16.39
CA GLY A 176 -10.85 3.73 -16.42
C GLY A 176 -12.05 3.66 -17.37
N SER A 177 -12.35 2.52 -18.01
CA SER A 177 -13.56 2.41 -18.86
C SER A 177 -14.81 1.90 -18.14
N ASN A 178 -14.69 1.42 -16.90
CA ASN A 178 -15.80 0.84 -16.15
C ASN A 178 -16.59 1.93 -15.41
N PRO A 179 -17.84 2.26 -15.78
CA PRO A 179 -18.60 3.36 -15.17
C PRO A 179 -18.92 3.16 -13.68
N TYR A 180 -18.66 1.97 -13.13
CA TYR A 180 -18.86 1.66 -11.71
C TYR A 180 -17.58 1.74 -10.87
N ALA A 181 -16.44 2.10 -11.47
CA ALA A 181 -15.19 2.28 -10.73
C ALA A 181 -15.12 3.70 -10.17
N PHE A 182 -15.44 3.84 -8.88
CA PHE A 182 -15.30 5.06 -8.10
C PHE A 182 -14.23 4.85 -7.04
N SER A 183 -13.23 5.72 -7.03
CA SER A 183 -12.12 5.75 -6.07
C SER A 183 -11.34 7.04 -6.27
#